data_AF-A0A0E2N8Z1-F1
#
_entry.id   AF-A0A0E2N8Z1-F1
#
_cell.length_a   1.000
_cell.length_b   1.000
_cell.length_c   1.000
_cell.angle_alpha   90.00
_cell.angle_beta   90.00
_cell.angle_gamma   90.00
#
_symmetry.space_group_name_H-M   'P 1'
#
loop_
_entity.id
_entity.type
_entity.pdbx_description
1 polymer ?
#
loop_
_entity_poly.entity_id
_entity_poly.type
_entity_poly.pdbx_seq_one_letter_code
_entity_poly.pdbx_strand_id
1 'polypeptide(L)' 'MDRMNMPADIFTPREPDELIAALREAGFSDPEVRRPSTETAWLVVTRMRI' A
#
# COMPACT_ATOMS: atom_id res chain seq x y z
N MET A 1 -13.68 1.46 17.01
CA MET A 1 -13.11 0.19 16.52
C MET A 1 -11.85 -0.06 17.33
N ASP A 2 -11.87 -1.07 18.20
CA ASP A 2 -10.69 -1.49 18.96
C ASP A 2 -9.75 -2.20 17.97
N ARG A 3 -8.71 -1.48 17.52
CA ARG A 3 -7.85 -1.90 16.39
C ARG A 3 -6.81 -2.93 16.82
N MET A 4 -7.11 -3.82 17.79
CA MET A 4 -6.21 -4.89 18.21
C MET A 4 -4.78 -4.40 18.50
N ASN A 5 -4.66 -3.21 19.11
CA ASN A 5 -3.37 -2.54 19.40
C ASN A 5 -2.46 -2.28 18.18
N MET A 6 -3.02 -2.31 16.98
CA MET A 6 -2.29 -2.07 15.74
C MET A 6 -2.06 -0.56 15.53
N PRO A 7 -0.90 -0.15 14.99
CA PRO A 7 -0.60 1.26 14.75
C PRO A 7 -1.68 1.89 13.88
N ALA A 8 -2.13 3.11 14.22
CA ALA A 8 -3.12 3.83 13.41
C ALA A 8 -2.68 3.99 11.93
N ASP A 9 -1.37 4.01 11.72
CA ASP A 9 -0.72 4.16 10.43
C ASP A 9 -1.01 3.03 9.42
N ILE A 10 -1.30 1.79 9.88
CA ILE A 10 -1.60 0.68 8.95
C ILE A 10 -3.01 0.76 8.35
N PHE A 11 -3.90 1.54 8.97
CA PHE A 11 -5.27 1.75 8.52
C PHE A 11 -5.47 3.14 7.92
N THR A 12 -4.40 3.92 7.81
CA THR A 12 -4.47 5.23 7.17
C THR A 12 -4.59 5.01 5.67
N PRO A 13 -5.71 5.42 5.03
CA PRO A 13 -5.85 5.34 3.59
C PRO A 13 -4.73 6.15 2.94
N ARG A 14 -4.08 5.58 1.94
CA ARG A 14 -3.02 6.22 1.16
C ARG A 14 -3.39 6.20 -0.30
N GLU A 15 -3.11 7.30 -0.98
CA GLU A 15 -3.24 7.32 -2.43
C GLU A 15 -2.17 6.43 -3.08
N PRO A 16 -2.42 5.90 -4.29
CA PRO A 16 -1.47 5.04 -4.99
C PRO A 16 -0.06 5.64 -5.09
N ASP A 17 0.04 6.95 -5.34
CA ASP A 17 1.32 7.65 -5.48
C ASP A 17 2.11 7.69 -4.17
N GLU A 18 1.42 7.88 -3.04
CA GLU A 18 2.03 7.87 -1.71
C GLU A 18 2.57 6.48 -1.35
N LEU A 19 1.82 5.43 -1.68
CA LEU A 19 2.29 4.04 -1.55
C LEU A 19 3.51 3.78 -2.43
N ILE A 20 3.51 4.32 -3.65
CA ILE A 20 4.62 4.14 -4.59
C ILE A 20 5.90 4.80 -4.08
N ALA A 21 5.79 6.02 -3.54
CA ALA A 21 6.89 6.78 -2.96
C ALA A 21 7.47 6.06 -1.73
N ALA A 22 6.62 5.68 -0.77
CA ALA A 22 7.06 4.98 0.45
C ALA A 22 7.78 3.66 0.15
N LEU A 23 7.31 2.91 -0.86
CA LEU A 23 7.97 1.67 -1.29
C LEU A 23 9.34 1.92 -1.93
N ARG A 24 9.49 3.01 -2.70
CA ARG A 24 10.80 3.39 -3.25
C ARG A 24 11.77 3.80 -2.15
N GLU A 25 11.31 4.57 -1.15
CA GLU A 25 12.12 4.93 0.02
C GLU A 25 12.56 3.70 0.82
N ALA A 26 11.70 2.68 0.89
CA ALA A 26 12.02 1.39 1.50
C ALA A 26 12.93 0.48 0.65
N GLY A 27 13.38 0.93 -0.52
CA GLY A 27 14.32 0.22 -1.39
C GLY A 27 13.69 -0.80 -2.34
N PHE A 28 12.37 -0.78 -2.54
CA PHE A 28 11.69 -1.63 -3.51
C PHE A 28 11.65 -0.99 -4.90
N SER A 29 11.94 -1.78 -5.94
CA SER A 29 11.84 -1.36 -7.34
C SER A 29 10.57 -1.90 -8.00
N ASP A 30 10.25 -1.36 -9.18
CA ASP A 30 9.18 -1.84 -10.07
C ASP A 30 7.78 -1.96 -9.43
N PRO A 31 7.13 -0.82 -9.09
CA PRO A 31 5.73 -0.82 -8.69
C PRO A 31 4.79 -1.36 -9.73
N GLU A 32 4.03 -2.38 -9.36
CA GLU A 32 2.73 -2.63 -9.96
C GLU A 32 1.67 -2.41 -8.88
N VAL A 33 0.86 -1.36 -9.06
CA VAL A 33 -0.33 -1.10 -8.24
C VAL A 33 -1.54 -1.52 -9.06
N ARG A 34 -2.31 -2.47 -8.53
CA ARG A 34 -3.54 -2.95 -9.15
C ARG A 34 -4.71 -2.83 -8.22
N ARG A 35 -5.83 -2.36 -8.77
CA ARG A 35 -7.14 -2.52 -8.13
C ARG A 35 -7.81 -3.75 -8.75
N PRO A 36 -8.08 -4.82 -7.99
CA PRO A 36 -8.64 -6.05 -8.53
C PRO A 36 -9.99 -5.86 -9.24
N SER A 37 -10.84 -4.97 -8.73
CA SER A 37 -12.08 -4.53 -9.38
C SER A 37 -12.44 -3.10 -8.93
N THR A 38 -13.30 -2.41 -9.68
CA THR A 38 -13.77 -1.05 -9.33
C THR A 38 -14.51 -0.98 -8.00
N GLU A 39 -15.09 -2.11 -7.55
CA GLU A 39 -15.83 -2.24 -6.29
C GLU A 39 -14.92 -2.58 -5.09
N THR A 40 -13.66 -2.96 -5.36
CA THR A 40 -12.72 -3.33 -4.30
C THR A 40 -12.15 -2.09 -3.62
N ALA A 41 -12.36 -1.98 -2.31
CA ALA A 41 -11.94 -0.83 -1.49
C ALA A 41 -10.43 -0.82 -1.16
N TRP A 42 -9.67 -1.82 -1.60
CA TRP A 42 -8.23 -1.97 -1.33
C TRP A 42 -7.42 -2.12 -2.63
N LEU A 43 -6.14 -1.76 -2.55
CA LEU A 43 -5.17 -1.87 -3.63
C LEU A 43 -4.22 -3.05 -3.35
N VAL A 44 -3.84 -3.78 -4.41
CA VAL A 44 -2.73 -4.72 -4.39
C VAL A 44 -1.49 -3.99 -4.88
N VAL A 45 -0.40 -4.10 -4.15
CA VAL A 45 0.91 -3.63 -4.61
C VAL A 45 1.88 -4.79 -4.64
N THR A 46 2.44 -5.09 -5.81
CA THR A 46 3.53 -6.06 -5.97
C THR A 46 4.81 -5.32 -6.34
N ARG A 47 5.94 -5.81 -5.83
CA ARG A 47 7.26 -5.21 -5.97
C ARG A 47 8.35 -6.27 -5.98
N MET A 48 9.46 -5.97 -6.65
CA MET A 48 10.71 -6.69 -6.50
C MET A 48 11.59 -5.97 -5.47
N ARG A 49 12.17 -6.75 -4.56
CA ARG A 49 13.21 -6.26 -3.65
C ARG A 49 14.54 -6.69 -4.24
N ILE A 50 15.40 -5.71 -4.54
CA ILE A 50 16.76 -5.93 -5.04
C ILE A 50 17.71 -6.13 -3.85
#